data_AF-A0A644WWC8-F1
#
_entry.id   AF-A0A644WWC8-F1
#
_cell.length_a   1.000
_cell.length_b   1.000
_cell.length_c   1.000
_cell.angle_alpha   90.00
_cell.angle_beta   90.00
_cell.angle_gamma   90.00
#
_symmetry.space_group_name_H-M   'P 1'
#
loop_
_entity.id
_entity.type
_entity.pdbx_description
1 polymer ?
#
loop_
_entity_poly.entity_id
_entity_poly.type
_entity_poly.pdbx_seq_one_letter_code
_entity_poly.pdbx_strand_id
1 'polypeptide(L)' 'MTKGEATRLFREVYPDCYKDVRKDYCMVQFAWSCFIDGLCKDGQITQNQYDSWTMPFKRRK' A
#
# COMPACT_ATOMS: atom_id res chain seq x y z
N MET A 1 -9.37 -7.06 -6.86
CA MET A 1 -7.89 -7.08 -7.03
C MET A 1 -7.23 -7.90 -5.92
N THR A 2 -6.08 -8.53 -6.18
CA THR A 2 -5.29 -9.27 -5.17
C THR A 2 -4.26 -8.36 -4.47
N LYS A 3 -3.81 -8.76 -3.27
CA LYS A 3 -2.78 -8.01 -2.51
C LYS A 3 -1.47 -7.86 -3.30
N GLY A 4 -1.10 -8.88 -4.08
CA GLY A 4 0.09 -8.87 -4.92
C GLY A 4 0.01 -7.85 -6.05
N GLU A 5 -1.13 -7.78 -6.73
CA GLU A 5 -1.38 -6.79 -7.80
C GLU A 5 -1.37 -5.36 -7.25
N ALA A 6 -2.05 -5.12 -6.13
CA ALA A 6 -2.05 -3.82 -5.46
C ALA A 6 -0.63 -3.40 -5.05
N THR A 7 0.19 -4.36 -4.57
CA THR A 7 1.59 -4.10 -4.22
C THR A 7 2.42 -3.71 -5.44
N ARG A 8 2.17 -4.34 -6.59
CA ARG A 8 2.85 -4.00 -7.85
C ARG A 8 2.44 -2.61 -8.34
N LEU A 9 1.14 -2.34 -8.37
CA LEU A 9 0.60 -1.02 -8.74
C LEU A 9 1.14 0.09 -7.84
N PHE A 10 1.19 -0.13 -6.53
CA PHE A 10 1.75 0.86 -5.61
C PHE A 10 3.21 1.20 -5.90
N ARG A 11 4.02 0.22 -6.32
CA ARG A 11 5.41 0.46 -6.74
C ARG A 11 5.51 1.25 -8.04
N GLU A 12 4.57 1.06 -8.96
CA GLU A 12 4.51 1.77 -10.24
C GLU A 12 4.03 3.21 -10.07
N VAL A 13 3.02 3.43 -9.22
CA VAL A 13 2.45 4.76 -8.97
C VAL A 13 3.33 5.60 -8.03
N TYR A 14 3.95 4.96 -7.03
CA TYR A 14 4.76 5.63 -6.02
C TYR A 14 6.20 5.06 -5.96
N PRO A 15 6.97 5.16 -7.05
CA PRO A 15 8.31 4.58 -7.11
C PRO A 15 9.28 5.22 -6.10
N ASP A 16 9.11 6.51 -5.79
CA ASP A 16 10.02 7.22 -4.89
C ASP A 16 9.67 6.98 -3.41
N CYS A 17 8.37 6.93 -3.05
CA CYS A 17 7.97 6.50 -1.71
C CYS A 17 8.48 5.10 -1.39
N TYR A 18 8.46 4.19 -2.36
CA TYR A 18 8.99 2.83 -2.15
C TYR A 18 10.50 2.83 -1.85
N LYS A 19 11.30 3.64 -2.53
CA LYS A 19 12.75 3.75 -2.28
C LYS A 19 13.03 4.29 -0.88
N ASP A 20 12.18 5.21 -0.40
CA ASP A 20 12.30 5.86 0.90
C ASP A 20 11.69 5.08 2.06
N VAL A 21 11.18 3.85 1.85
CA VAL A 21 10.68 2.97 2.94
C VAL A 21 11.73 2.72 4.02
N ARG A 22 13.01 2.89 3.70
CA ARG A 22 14.14 2.81 4.64
C ARG A 22 14.34 4.08 5.46
N LYS A 23 14.01 5.24 4.91
CA LYS A 23 14.14 6.54 5.58
C LYS A 23 12.93 6.85 6.44
N ASP A 24 11.73 6.67 5.89
CA ASP A 24 10.50 7.05 6.55
C ASP A 24 9.40 6.00 6.34
N TYR A 25 9.49 4.93 7.14
CA TYR A 25 8.49 3.85 7.12
C TYR A 25 7.06 4.36 7.38
N CYS A 26 6.90 5.37 8.24
CA CYS A 26 5.60 5.93 8.59
C CYS A 26 4.96 6.63 7.39
N MET A 27 5.73 7.43 6.65
CA MET A 27 5.26 8.06 5.41
C MET A 27 4.78 7.01 4.40
N VAL A 28 5.57 5.96 4.15
CA VAL A 28 5.19 4.94 3.16
C VAL A 28 3.99 4.12 3.64
N GLN A 29 3.87 3.88 4.96
CA GLN A 29 2.70 3.22 5.51
C GLN A 29 1.44 4.05 5.31
N PHE A 30 1.51 5.36 5.57
CA PHE A 30 0.40 6.27 5.30
C PHE A 30 0.03 6.31 3.82
N ALA A 31 1.03 6.40 2.93
CA ALA A 31 0.81 6.38 1.48
C ALA A 31 0.14 5.08 1.01
N TRP A 32 0.56 3.92 1.54
CA TRP A 32 -0.09 2.64 1.27
C TRP A 32 -1.54 2.61 1.75
N SER A 33 -1.81 3.10 2.97
CA SER A 33 -3.16 3.21 3.52
C SER A 33 -4.07 4.09 2.67
N CYS A 34 -3.59 5.26 2.21
CA CYS A 34 -4.34 6.12 1.30
C CYS A 34 -4.59 5.45 -0.06
N PHE A 35 -3.61 4.70 -0.58
CA PHE A 35 -3.75 3.99 -1.83
C PHE A 35 -4.83 2.90 -1.77
N ILE A 36 -4.82 2.05 -0.74
CA ILE A 36 -5.85 1.01 -0.59
C ILE A 36 -7.22 1.60 -0.25
N ASP A 37 -7.28 2.75 0.43
CA ASP A 37 -8.53 3.47 0.71
C ASP A 37 -9.20 3.94 -0.60
N GLY A 38 -8.41 4.52 -1.52
CA GLY A 38 -8.89 4.88 -2.85
C GLY A 38 -9.41 3.68 -3.63
N LEU A 39 -8.67 2.57 -3.62
CA LEU A 39 -9.08 1.32 -4.27
C LEU A 39 -10.37 0.73 -3.70
N CYS A 40 -10.60 0.89 -2.39
CA CYS A 40 -11.82 0.44 -1.73
C CYS A 40 -13.01 1.31 -2.13
N LYS A 41 -12.82 2.64 -2.20
CA LYS A 41 -13.84 3.59 -2.65
C LYS A 41 -14.21 3.42 -4.11
N ASP A 42 -13.24 3.08 -4.95
CA ASP A 42 -13.44 2.78 -6.37
C ASP A 42 -14.06 1.38 -6.61
N GLY A 43 -14.29 0.60 -5.56
CA GLY A 43 -14.86 -0.76 -5.64
C GLY A 43 -13.89 -1.80 -6.24
N GLN A 44 -12.60 -1.49 -6.36
CA GLN A 44 -11.58 -2.42 -6.90
C GLN A 44 -11.17 -3.49 -5.88
N ILE A 45 -11.34 -3.18 -4.59
CA ILE A 45 -11.18 -4.11 -3.47
C ILE A 45 -12.39 -4.02 -2.56
N THR A 46 -12.70 -5.10 -1.85
CA THR A 46 -13.80 -5.11 -0.87
C THR A 46 -13.38 -4.53 0.47
N GLN A 47 -14.35 -4.11 1.28
CA GLN A 47 -14.10 -3.64 2.65
C GLN A 47 -13.31 -4.67 3.48
N ASN A 48 -13.67 -5.96 3.39
CA ASN A 48 -12.92 -7.03 4.05
C ASN A 48 -11.44 -7.11 3.61
N GLN A 49 -11.16 -6.84 2.33
CA GLN A 49 -9.77 -6.81 1.85
C GLN A 49 -9.04 -5.59 2.41
N TYR A 50 -9.66 -4.41 2.38
CA TYR A 50 -9.11 -3.19 2.97
C TYR A 50 -8.75 -3.39 4.45
N ASP A 51 -9.67 -3.93 5.25
CA ASP A 51 -9.48 -4.15 6.69
C ASP A 51 -8.38 -5.18 6.99
N SER A 52 -8.19 -6.16 6.09
CA SER A 52 -7.17 -7.21 6.22
C SER A 52 -5.80 -6.81 5.67
N TRP A 53 -5.73 -5.84 4.75
CA TRP A 53 -4.51 -5.51 4.02
C TRP A 53 -3.58 -4.60 4.81
N THR A 54 -2.69 -5.22 5.58
CA THR A 54 -1.56 -4.54 6.20
C THR A 54 -0.43 -4.25 5.22
N MET A 55 0.35 -3.21 5.56
CA MET A 55 1.58 -2.80 4.88
C MET A 55 2.46 -4.01 4.54
N PRO A 56 2.67 -4.33 3.24
CA PRO A 56 3.40 -5.53 2.84
C PRO A 56 4.91 -5.43 3.09
N PHE A 57 5.43 -4.21 3.28
CA PHE A 57 6.84 -3.96 3.48
C PHE A 57 7.19 -4.06 4.97
N LYS A 58 8.15 -4.92 5.32
CA LYS A 58 8.62 -5.04 6.69
C LYS A 58 9.63 -3.93 6.99
N ARG A 59 9.45 -3.27 8.14
CA ARG A 59 10.50 -2.49 8.78
C ARG A 59 11.65 -3.46 9.11
N ARG A 60 12.79 -3.38 8.40
CA ARG A 60 13.97 -4.16 8.80
C ARG A 60 14.44 -3.63 10.15
N LYS A 61 14.59 -4.55 11.10
CA LYS A 61 15.06 -4.29 12.46
C LYS A 61 16.53 -3.92 12.45
#